data_AF-A0A358Q5C1-F1
#
_entry.id   AF-A0A358Q5C1-F1
#
_cell.length_a   1.000
_cell.length_b   1.000
_cell.length_c   1.000
_cell.angle_alpha   90.00
_cell.angle_beta   90.00
_cell.angle_gamma   90.00
#
_symmetry.space_group_name_H-M   'P 1'
#
loop_
_entity.id
_entity.type
_entity.pdbx_description
1 polymer ?
#
loop_
_entity_poly.entity_id
_entity_poly.type
_entity_poly.pdbx_seq_one_letter_code
_entity_poly.pdbx_strand_id
1 'polypeptide(L)'
;MLTSIMEVLSCKSLSMAQLAEELGYSVRELESALEQMEHMGYVRREVLGQACSPSCGKDPSSGECEGCSFLSPEGFAFWVLTERGQILSGQSSGK
;
A
#
# COMPACT_ATOMS: atom_id res chain seq x y z
N MET A 1 17.88 -3.71 0.35
CA MET A 1 16.46 -4.06 0.58
C MET A 1 15.67 -2.86 1.09
N LEU A 2 15.79 -2.43 2.35
CA LEU A 2 15.02 -1.28 2.88
C LEU A 2 15.16 0.00 2.04
N THR A 3 16.39 0.41 1.73
CA THR A 3 16.66 1.60 0.88
C THR A 3 16.06 1.45 -0.52
N SER A 4 16.11 0.25 -1.10
CA SER A 4 15.55 -0.05 -2.42
C SER A 4 14.02 0.05 -2.41
N ILE A 5 13.36 -0.44 -1.35
CA ILE A 5 11.92 -0.29 -1.14
C ILE A 5 11.58 1.20 -1.05
N MET A 6 12.35 1.97 -0.29
CA MET A 6 12.12 3.40 -0.12
C MET A 6 12.30 4.19 -1.42
N GLU A 7 13.33 3.89 -2.22
CA GLU A 7 13.52 4.53 -3.53
C GLU A 7 12.31 4.30 -4.44
N VAL A 8 11.85 3.05 -4.57
CA VAL A 8 10.70 2.71 -5.43
C VAL A 8 9.43 3.40 -4.93
N LEU A 9 9.16 3.33 -3.62
CA LEU A 9 7.99 3.96 -3.00
C LEU A 9 8.07 5.49 -2.97
N SER A 10 9.25 6.08 -3.14
CA SER A 10 9.44 7.53 -3.26
C SER A 10 9.00 8.07 -4.63
N CYS A 11 8.97 7.23 -5.67
CA CYS A 11 8.49 7.61 -6.99
C CYS A 11 7.02 7.27 -7.21
N LYS A 12 6.54 6.15 -6.67
CA LYS A 12 5.17 5.65 -6.89
C LYS A 12 4.71 4.73 -5.76
N SER A 13 3.43 4.78 -5.44
CA SER A 13 2.81 3.78 -4.56
C SER A 13 2.56 2.49 -5.34
N LEU A 14 2.87 1.34 -4.72
CA LEU A 14 2.75 0.03 -5.36
C LEU A 14 2.04 -0.96 -4.44
N SER A 15 1.35 -1.92 -5.07
CA SER A 15 0.89 -3.12 -4.38
C SER A 15 2.06 -4.03 -3.99
N MET A 16 1.84 -4.95 -3.06
CA MET A 16 2.87 -5.88 -2.61
C MET A 16 3.43 -6.76 -3.74
N ALA A 17 2.56 -7.22 -4.65
CA ALA A 17 2.97 -8.02 -5.81
C ALA A 17 3.83 -7.22 -6.80
N GLN A 18 3.45 -5.97 -7.10
CA GLN A 18 4.22 -5.11 -8.00
C GLN A 18 5.56 -4.72 -7.40
N LEU A 19 5.60 -4.40 -6.11
CA LEU A 19 6.84 -4.05 -5.43
C LEU A 19 7.80 -5.26 -5.35
N ALA A 20 7.27 -6.48 -5.18
CA ALA A 20 8.05 -7.71 -5.23
C ALA A 20 8.64 -7.97 -6.62
N GLU A 21 7.86 -7.76 -7.68
CA GLU A 21 8.31 -7.89 -9.07
C GLU A 21 9.38 -6.86 -9.42
N GLU A 22 9.17 -5.59 -9.10
CA GLU A 22 10.12 -4.50 -9.39
C GLU A 22 11.46 -4.67 -8.68
N LEU A 23 11.45 -5.19 -7.45
CA LEU A 23 12.65 -5.40 -6.66
C LEU A 23 13.28 -6.79 -6.82
N GLY A 24 12.59 -7.71 -7.51
CA GLY A 24 13.02 -9.11 -7.65
C GLY A 24 13.03 -9.89 -6.33
N TYR A 25 12.18 -9.53 -5.36
CA TYR A 25 12.08 -10.20 -4.07
C TYR A 25 10.86 -11.11 -3.99
N SER A 26 10.93 -12.12 -3.12
CA SER A 26 9.74 -12.93 -2.81
C SER A 26 8.73 -12.10 -2.01
N VAL A 27 7.44 -12.29 -2.27
CA VAL A 27 6.36 -11.62 -1.51
C VAL A 27 6.53 -11.80 0.01
N ARG A 28 6.91 -12.98 0.48
CA ARG A 28 7.14 -13.26 1.91
C ARG A 28 8.30 -12.45 2.51
N GLU A 29 9.39 -12.28 1.74
CA GLU A 29 10.53 -11.49 2.21
C GLU A 29 10.17 -10.01 2.27
N LEU A 30 9.42 -9.54 1.27
CA LEU A 30 8.96 -8.18 1.19
C LEU A 30 7.93 -7.84 2.27
N GLU A 31 7.03 -8.77 2.59
CA GLU A 31 6.03 -8.64 3.65
C GLU A 31 6.72 -8.39 5.00
N SER A 32 7.65 -9.24 5.40
CA SER A 32 8.40 -9.05 6.65
C SER A 32 9.19 -7.74 6.69
N ALA A 33 9.77 -7.31 5.56
CA ALA A 33 10.47 -6.04 5.48
C ALA A 33 9.52 -4.83 5.64
N LEU A 34 8.38 -4.86 4.97
CA LEU A 34 7.37 -3.79 5.03
C LEU A 34 6.71 -3.70 6.40
N GLU A 35 6.42 -4.83 7.06
CA GLU A 35 5.94 -4.85 8.44
C GLU A 35 6.93 -4.17 9.40
N GLN A 36 8.22 -4.46 9.25
CA GLN A 36 9.26 -3.78 10.04
C GLN A 36 9.32 -2.28 9.75
N MET A 37 9.23 -1.89 8.47
CA MET A 37 9.20 -0.48 8.08
C MET A 37 7.97 0.26 8.59
N GLU A 38 6.82 -0.41 8.62
CA GLU A 38 5.57 0.13 9.16
C GLU A 38 5.68 0.34 10.67
N HIS A 39 6.23 -0.64 11.40
CA HIS A 39 6.54 -0.50 12.83
C HIS A 39 7.52 0.65 13.13
N MET A 40 8.50 0.89 12.25
CA MET A 40 9.41 2.03 12.39
C MET A 40 8.78 3.38 11.95
N GLY A 41 7.59 3.32 11.35
CA GLY A 41 6.85 4.48 10.87
C GLY A 41 7.41 5.08 9.59
N TYR A 42 8.13 4.30 8.77
CA TYR A 42 8.67 4.73 7.47
C TYR A 42 7.70 4.52 6.31
N VAL A 43 6.85 3.50 6.40
CA VAL A 43 5.79 3.22 5.43
C VAL A 43 4.46 3.06 6.14
N ARG A 44 3.37 3.15 5.40
CA ARG A 44 2.04 2.77 5.85
C ARG A 44 1.31 2.04 4.73
N ARG A 45 0.45 1.10 5.10
CA ARG A 45 -0.49 0.46 4.17
C ARG A 45 -1.72 1.34 3.99
N GLU A 46 -1.99 1.73 2.75
CA GLU A 46 -3.25 2.36 2.38
C GLU A 46 -4.10 1.35 1.62
N VAL A 47 -5.35 1.19 2.05
CA VAL A 47 -6.34 0.37 1.35
C VAL A 47 -7.23 1.34 0.61
N LEU A 48 -7.30 1.20 -0.72
CA LEU A 48 -8.30 1.94 -1.49
C LEU A 48 -9.66 1.38 -1.08
N GLY A 49 -10.32 2.03 -0.12
CA GLY A 49 -11.68 1.71 0.24
C GLY A 49 -12.54 1.88 -1.00
N GLN A 50 -13.21 0.81 -1.43
CA GLN A 50 -14.25 0.90 -2.43
C GLN A 50 -15.31 1.86 -1.89
N ALA A 51 -15.24 3.13 -2.29
CA ALA A 51 -16.41 3.99 -2.23
C ALA A 51 -17.44 3.29 -3.11
N CYS A 52 -18.50 2.75 -2.49
CA CYS A 52 -19.63 2.18 -3.21
C CYS A 52 -20.00 3.16 -4.33
N SER A 53 -19.99 2.68 -5.58
CA SER A 53 -20.36 3.50 -6.72
C SER A 53 -21.74 4.13 -6.45
N PRO A 54 -22.04 5.37 -6.84
CA PRO A 54 -23.36 5.99 -6.60
C PRO A 54 -24.52 5.23 -7.28
N SER A 55 -24.20 4.25 -8.14
CA SER A 55 -25.15 3.31 -8.75
C SER A 55 -25.50 2.09 -7.88
N CYS A 56 -24.95 1.96 -6.67
CA CYS A 56 -25.44 0.98 -5.72
C CYS A 56 -26.79 1.47 -5.17
N GLY A 57 -27.87 0.78 -5.53
CA GLY A 57 -29.22 1.11 -5.12
C GLY A 57 -29.30 1.14 -3.59
N LYS A 58 -29.47 2.33 -3.03
CA LYS A 58 -29.71 2.51 -1.59
C LYS A 58 -31.05 1.88 -1.24
N ASP A 59 -31.05 0.69 -0.65
CA ASP A 59 -32.10 0.34 0.29
C ASP A 59 -31.65 0.80 1.69
N PRO A 60 -32.35 1.75 2.32
CA PRO A 60 -31.92 2.37 3.57
C PRO A 60 -32.08 1.49 4.83
N SER A 61 -32.50 0.22 4.69
CA SER A 61 -32.88 -0.61 5.85
C SER A 61 -31.94 -1.79 6.17
N SER A 62 -30.96 -2.07 5.32
CA SER A 62 -29.95 -3.11 5.58
C SER A 62 -28.57 -2.52 5.35
N GLY A 63 -27.74 -2.45 6.40
CA GLY A 63 -26.35 -1.97 6.33
C GLY A 63 -25.41 -2.88 5.55
N GLU A 64 -25.93 -3.68 4.62
CA GLU A 64 -25.22 -4.71 3.88
C GLU A 64 -25.37 -4.43 2.39
N CYS A 65 -24.25 -4.05 1.78
CA CYS A 65 -24.11 -3.87 0.34
C CYS A 65 -23.96 -5.26 -0.31
N GLU A 66 -25.03 -6.05 -0.32
CA GLU A 66 -25.07 -7.34 -1.02
C GLU A 66 -25.13 -7.12 -2.54
N GLY A 67 -23.96 -7.06 -3.18
CA GLY A 67 -23.89 -6.98 -4.65
C GLY A 67 -22.70 -6.22 -5.21
N CYS A 68 -21.97 -5.45 -4.39
CA CYS A 68 -20.60 -5.10 -4.75
C CYS A 68 -19.77 -6.37 -4.59
N SER A 69 -19.37 -6.98 -5.71
CA SER A 69 -18.38 -8.07 -5.72
C SER A 69 -17.22 -7.63 -4.84
N PHE A 70 -17.16 -8.22 -3.65
CA PHE A 70 -16.14 -8.00 -2.64
C PHE A 70 -14.84 -8.57 -3.23
N LEU A 71 -14.22 -7.80 -4.12
CA LEU A 71 -12.89 -8.11 -4.61
C LEU A 71 -12.00 -7.95 -3.38
N SER A 72 -11.43 -9.06 -2.93
CA SER A 72 -10.68 -9.18 -1.68
C SER A 72 -9.82 -7.94 -1.40
N PRO A 73 -9.81 -7.40 -0.18
CA PRO A 73 -9.01 -6.22 0.18
C PRO A 73 -7.51 -6.38 -0.17
N GLU A 74 -7.02 -7.61 -0.34
CA GLU A 74 -5.66 -7.91 -0.83
C GLU A 74 -5.33 -7.27 -2.19
N GLY A 75 -6.31 -7.01 -3.06
CA GLY A 75 -6.08 -6.40 -4.38
C GLY A 75 -5.90 -4.89 -4.37
N PHE A 76 -6.26 -4.21 -3.28
CA PHE A 76 -6.34 -2.74 -3.21
C PHE A 76 -5.47 -2.13 -2.12
N ALA A 77 -4.65 -2.94 -1.46
CA ALA A 77 -3.65 -2.48 -0.51
C ALA A 77 -2.37 -2.07 -1.24
N PHE A 78 -1.98 -0.81 -1.09
CA PHE A 78 -0.72 -0.27 -1.60
C PHE A 78 0.09 0.31 -0.44
N TRP A 79 1.40 0.25 -0.61
CA TRP A 79 2.34 0.79 0.36
C TRP A 79 2.76 2.19 -0.06
N VAL A 80 2.80 3.10 0.91
CA VAL A 80 3.26 4.49 0.68
C VAL A 80 4.30 4.87 1.73
N LEU A 81 5.21 5.76 1.37
CA LEU A 81 6.12 6.36 2.34
C LEU A 81 5.39 7.35 3.24
N THR A 82 5.68 7.30 4.53
CA THR A 82 5.32 8.38 5.45
C THR A 82 6.24 9.57 5.24
N GLU A 83 5.93 10.71 5.87
CA GLU A 83 6.82 11.88 5.88
C GLU A 83 8.24 11.50 6.39
N ARG A 84 8.31 10.66 7.43
CA ARG A 84 9.58 10.17 7.98
C ARG A 84 10.34 9.32 6.95
N GLY A 85 9.63 8.45 6.22
CA GLY A 85 10.22 7.64 5.15
C GLY A 85 10.76 8.52 4.01
N GLN A 86 10.02 9.56 3.62
CA GLN A 86 10.45 10.51 2.59
C GLN A 86 11.71 11.29 2.99
N ILE A 87 11.79 11.75 4.25
CA ILE A 87 12.98 12.44 4.76
C ILE A 87 14.21 11.52 4.70
N LEU A 88 14.06 10.27 5.14
CA LEU A 88 15.16 9.30 5.14
C LEU A 88 15.59 8.92 3.71
N SER A 89 14.64 8.80 2.77
CA SER A 89 14.92 8.59 1.34
C SER A 89 15.67 9.79 0.73
N GLY A 90 15.20 11.01 1.02
CA GLY A 90 15.73 12.26 0.49
C GLY A 90 17.09 12.70 1.06
N GLN A 91 17.48 12.24 2.25
CA GLN A 91 18.83 12.50 2.79
C GLN A 91 19.96 11.82 1.99
N SER A 92 19.63 10.92 1.06
CA SER A 92 20.57 10.35 0.09
C SER A 92 20.91 11.30 -1.06
N SER A 93 20.15 12.39 -1.25
CA SER A 93 20.42 13.47 -2.23
C SER A 93 20.94 14.73 -1.53
N GLY A 94 21.95 14.59 -0.68
CA GLY A 94 22.79 15.71 -0.25
C GLY A 94 23.92 15.91 -1.25
N LYS A 95 23.74 16.82 -2.20
CA LYS A 95 24.83 17.38 -3.02
C LYS A 95 25.29 18.71 -2.44
#